data_AF-D4AQ66-F1
#
_entry.id   AF-D4AQ66-F1
#
_cell.length_a   1.000
_cell.length_b   1.000
_cell.length_c   1.000
_cell.angle_alpha   90.00
_cell.angle_beta   90.00
_cell.angle_gamma   90.00
#
_symmetry.space_group_name_H-M   'P 1'
#
loop_
_entity.id
_entity.type
_entity.pdbx_description
1 polymer ?
#
loop_
_entity_poly.entity_id
_entity_poly.type
_entity_poly.pdbx_seq_one_letter_code
_entity_poly.pdbx_strand_id
1 'polypeptide(L)' 'MAFPKNTPPDSLIRRNDGRRFWEGKDGNEDEMIGTGEAQPGMSEVDLQGSREFLAKLGIGTGPGLRTLIDALEGGAGYE' A
#
# COMPACT_ATOMS: atom_id res chain seq x y z
N MET A 1 -27.60 4.43 15.50
CA MET A 1 -26.69 3.51 16.19
C MET A 1 -25.56 4.34 16.79
N ALA A 2 -25.35 4.25 18.11
CA ALA A 2 -24.24 4.93 18.78
C ALA A 2 -23.01 4.01 18.75
N PHE A 3 -21.89 4.47 18.18
CA PHE A 3 -20.63 3.75 18.30
C PHE A 3 -20.18 3.79 19.76
N PRO A 4 -19.88 2.63 20.40
CA PRO A 4 -19.41 2.64 21.77
C PRO A 4 -18.09 3.41 21.82
N LYS A 5 -18.10 4.54 22.54
CA LYS A 5 -16.86 5.20 22.96
C LYS A 5 -16.05 4.15 23.71
N ASN A 6 -14.80 3.94 23.28
CA ASN A 6 -13.82 2.98 23.82
C ASN A 6 -13.72 1.58 23.17
N THR A 7 -14.19 1.42 21.93
CA THR A 7 -13.86 0.20 21.16
C THR A 7 -12.39 0.28 20.70
N PRO A 8 -11.55 -0.75 20.93
CA PRO A 8 -10.18 -0.76 20.41
C PRO A 8 -10.16 -0.56 18.89
N PRO A 9 -9.15 0.15 18.33
CA PRO A 9 -9.07 0.42 16.89
C PRO A 9 -9.23 -0.84 16.02
N ASP A 10 -8.74 -1.99 16.51
CA ASP A 10 -8.68 -3.24 15.76
C ASP A 10 -9.87 -4.17 16.02
N SER A 11 -10.87 -3.74 16.78
CA SER A 11 -11.99 -4.61 17.20
C SER A 11 -12.86 -5.13 16.05
N LEU A 12 -12.78 -4.47 14.89
CA LEU A 12 -13.51 -4.84 13.68
C LEU A 12 -12.64 -5.61 12.67
N ILE A 13 -11.35 -5.81 12.96
CA ILE A 13 -10.43 -6.52 12.06
C ILE A 13 -10.74 -8.01 12.07
N ARG A 14 -11.20 -8.53 10.94
CA ARG A 14 -11.38 -9.96 10.70
C ARG A 14 -10.12 -10.55 10.08
N ARG A 15 -9.11 -10.78 10.92
CA ARG A 15 -7.77 -11.25 10.50
C ARG A 15 -7.80 -12.48 9.58
N ASN A 16 -8.58 -13.50 9.95
CA ASN A 16 -8.61 -14.76 9.20
C ASN A 16 -9.27 -14.60 7.83
N ASP A 17 -10.27 -13.71 7.71
CA ASP A 17 -10.94 -13.44 6.44
C ASP A 17 -10.00 -12.71 5.47
N GLY A 18 -9.26 -11.72 5.97
CA GLY A 18 -8.25 -11.01 5.19
C GLY A 18 -7.11 -11.93 4.74
N ARG A 19 -6.65 -12.84 5.60
CA ARG A 19 -5.65 -13.84 5.21
C ARG A 19 -6.17 -14.77 4.10
N ARG A 20 -7.37 -15.32 4.26
CA ARG A 20 -7.97 -16.24 3.26
C ARG A 20 -8.15 -15.56 1.91
N PHE A 21 -8.47 -14.27 1.89
CA PHE A 21 -8.55 -13.50 0.66
C PHE A 21 -7.20 -13.47 -0.08
N TRP A 22 -6.12 -13.12 0.62
CA TRP A 22 -4.78 -13.03 0.01
C TRP A 22 -4.13 -14.38 -0.28
N GLU A 23 -4.47 -15.44 0.47
CA GLU A 23 -3.99 -16.81 0.18
C GLU A 23 -4.50 -17.35 -1.16
N GLY A 24 -5.61 -16.81 -1.68
CA GLY A 24 -6.19 -17.18 -2.96
C GLY A 24 -5.70 -16.35 -4.14
N LYS A 25 -4.68 -15.49 -3.93
CA LYS A 25 -4.16 -14.55 -4.91
C LYS A 25 -2.77 -14.97 -5.41
N ASP A 26 -2.52 -14.83 -6.70
CA ASP A 26 -1.19 -14.93 -7.29
C ASP A 26 -0.30 -13.75 -6.89
N GLY A 27 0.99 -14.01 -6.71
CA GLY A 27 2.00 -12.99 -6.41
C GLY A 27 2.43 -12.22 -7.66
N ASN A 28 1.54 -11.42 -8.25
CA ASN A 28 1.84 -10.56 -9.40
C ASN A 28 1.22 -9.15 -9.24
N GLU A 29 1.64 -8.23 -10.10
CA GLU A 29 1.23 -6.81 -10.07
C GLU A 29 -0.29 -6.64 -10.19
N ASP A 30 -0.93 -7.35 -11.13
CA ASP A 30 -2.36 -7.24 -11.38
C ASP A 30 -3.18 -7.60 -10.13
N GLU A 31 -2.74 -8.61 -9.38
CA GLU A 31 -3.43 -9.07 -8.19
C GLU A 31 -3.22 -8.19 -6.95
N MET A 32 -2.11 -7.45 -6.86
CA MET A 32 -1.89 -6.49 -5.78
C MET A 32 -2.66 -5.19 -5.95
N ILE A 33 -2.90 -4.78 -7.20
CA ILE A 33 -3.68 -3.57 -7.50
C ILE A 33 -5.20 -3.87 -7.37
N GLY A 34 -5.56 -5.13 -7.15
CA GLY A 34 -6.89 -5.55 -6.68
C GLY A 34 -7.99 -5.37 -7.72
N THR A 35 -7.64 -5.35 -9.01
CA THR A 35 -8.64 -5.09 -10.04
C THR A 35 -9.31 -6.39 -10.48
N GLY A 36 -10.64 -6.37 -10.61
CA GLY A 36 -11.37 -7.44 -11.33
C GLY A 36 -11.12 -7.39 -12.84
N GLU A 37 -10.62 -6.24 -13.33
CA GLU A 37 -10.21 -5.97 -14.71
C GLU A 37 -8.97 -5.08 -14.65
N ALA A 38 -7.83 -5.50 -15.21
CA ALA A 38 -6.60 -4.70 -15.22
C ALA A 38 -6.86 -3.31 -15.82
N GLN A 39 -6.64 -2.24 -15.05
CA GLN A 39 -6.69 -0.86 -15.53
C GLN A 39 -5.27 -0.44 -15.92
N PRO A 40 -4.96 -0.33 -17.22
CA PRO A 40 -3.61 -0.02 -17.66
C PRO A 40 -3.11 1.31 -17.07
N GLY A 41 -1.90 1.32 -16.53
CA GLY A 41 -1.22 2.52 -16.05
C GLY A 41 -1.61 2.99 -14.64
N MET A 42 -2.49 2.27 -13.92
CA MET A 42 -2.83 2.64 -12.53
C MET A 42 -1.60 2.61 -11.60
N SER A 43 -0.79 1.55 -11.71
CA SER A 43 0.49 1.39 -11.01
C SER A 43 1.44 2.55 -11.29
N GLU A 44 1.59 2.92 -12.56
CA GLU A 44 2.50 3.99 -12.97
C GLU A 44 2.09 5.35 -12.38
N VAL A 45 0.80 5.68 -12.42
CA VAL A 45 0.26 6.92 -11.85
C VAL A 45 0.46 6.95 -10.34
N ASP A 46 0.20 5.84 -9.64
CA ASP A 46 0.38 5.74 -8.19
C ASP A 46 1.86 5.89 -7.78
N LEU A 47 2.77 5.21 -8.49
CA LEU A 47 4.21 5.32 -8.26
C LEU A 47 4.73 6.73 -8.55
N GLN A 48 4.24 7.39 -9.59
CA GLN A 48 4.60 8.79 -9.89
C GLN A 48 4.14 9.72 -8.76
N GLY A 49 2.90 9.59 -8.30
CA GLY A 49 2.36 10.37 -7.19
C GLY A 49 3.14 10.15 -5.89
N SER A 50 3.49 8.89 -5.58
CA SER A 50 4.29 8.53 -4.41
C SER A 50 5.71 9.14 -4.45
N ARG A 51 6.36 9.14 -5.62
CA ARG A 51 7.68 9.80 -5.80
C ARG A 51 7.60 11.31 -5.58
N GLU A 52 6.57 11.96 -6.10
CA GLU A 52 6.36 13.40 -5.90
C GLU A 52 6.05 13.74 -4.44
N PHE A 53 5.29 12.89 -3.76
CA PHE A 53 5.00 13.04 -2.33
C PHE A 53 6.29 12.92 -1.50
N LEU A 54 7.12 11.91 -1.75
CA LEU A 54 8.42 11.75 -1.08
C LEU A 54 9.37 12.93 -1.36
N ALA A 55 9.37 13.45 -2.59
CA ALA A 55 10.16 14.63 -2.95
C ALA A 55 9.76 15.87 -2.13
N LYS A 56 8.48 16.07 -1.84
CA LYS A 56 8.00 17.15 -0.94
C LYS A 56 8.50 16.98 0.50
N LEU A 57 8.83 15.77 0.92
CA LEU A 57 9.47 15.45 2.20
C LEU A 57 11.02 15.50 2.13
N GLY A 58 11.57 15.96 1.00
CA GLY A 58 13.01 16.04 0.77
C GLY A 58 13.67 14.70 0.47
N ILE A 59 12.91 13.68 0.09
CA ILE A 59 13.39 12.32 -0.20
C ILE A 59 13.33 12.05 -1.70
N GLY A 60 14.42 11.57 -2.28
CA GLY A 60 14.48 11.21 -3.70
C GLY A 60 15.89 11.25 -4.26
N THR A 61 16.01 11.03 -5.57
CA THR A 61 17.29 10.98 -6.30
C THR A 61 17.60 12.27 -7.07
N GLY A 62 16.70 13.26 -7.04
CA GLY A 62 16.87 14.54 -7.70
C GLY A 62 17.80 15.52 -6.95
N PRO A 63 18.25 16.60 -7.61
CA PRO A 63 19.10 17.61 -6.98
C PRO A 63 18.48 18.21 -5.71
N GLY A 64 19.25 18.24 -4.62
CA GLY A 64 18.81 18.80 -3.34
C GLY A 64 17.92 17.86 -2.50
N LEU A 65 17.61 16.66 -2.98
CA LEU A 65 16.92 15.62 -2.21
C LEU A 65 17.91 14.64 -1.58
N ARG A 66 17.50 13.98 -0.50
CA ARG A 66 18.29 12.94 0.17
C ARG A 66 17.76 11.55 -0.19
N THR A 67 18.66 10.58 -0.31
CA THR A 67 18.29 9.16 -0.36
C THR A 67 18.17 8.59 1.05
N LEU A 68 17.49 7.45 1.16
CA LEU A 68 17.43 6.65 2.39
C LEU A 68 18.33 5.43 2.21
N ILE A 69 18.98 5.01 3.29
CA ILE A 69 19.79 3.78 3.31
C ILE A 69 18.88 2.57 3.53
N ASP A 70 17.89 2.73 4.41
CA ASP A 70 16.94 1.69 4.80
C ASP A 70 15.50 2.21 4.71
N ALA A 71 14.60 1.35 4.25
CA ALA A 71 13.15 1.56 4.25
C ALA A 71 12.44 0.26 4.65
N LEU A 72 11.31 0.39 5.33
CA LEU A 72 10.44 -0.74 5.66
C LEU A 72 9.09 -0.53 4.99
N GLU A 73 8.71 -1.45 4.11
CA GLU A 73 7.42 -1.46 3.47
C GLU A 73 6.46 -2.40 4.21
N GLY A 74 5.40 -1.81 4.78
CA GLY A 74 4.37 -2.59 5.46
C GLY A 74 3.40 -3.18 4.44
N GLY A 75 3.38 -4.51 4.32
CA GLY A 75 2.44 -5.21 3.44
C GLY A 75 2.85 -5.23 1.96
N ALA A 76 4.14 -5.40 1.68
CA ALA A 76 4.76 -5.33 0.34
C ALA A 76 4.23 -6.30 -0.74
N GLY A 77 3.37 -7.27 -0.41
CA GLY A 77 2.82 -8.18 -1.42
C GLY A 77 3.90 -9.08 -2.05
N TYR A 78 4.03 -9.05 -3.38
CA TYR A 78 4.92 -9.94 -4.16
C TYR A 78 6.35 -9.41 -4.35
N GLU A 79 6.68 -8.26 -3.77
CA GLU A 79 8.04 -7.68 -3.78
C GLU A 79 8.90 -8.14 -2.59
#